data_AF-A0A9E6CQ66-F1
#
_entry.id   AF-A0A9E6CQ66-F1
#
_cell.length_a   1.000
_cell.length_b   1.000
_cell.length_c   1.000
_cell.angle_alpha   90.00
_cell.angle_beta   90.00
_cell.angle_gamma   90.00
#
_symmetry.space_group_name_H-M   'P 1'
#
loop_
_entity.id
_entity.type
_entity.pdbx_description
1 polymer ?
#
loop_
_entity_poly.entity_id
_entity_poly.type
_entity_poly.pdbx_seq_one_letter_code
_entity_poly.pdbx_strand_id
1 'polypeptide(L)'
;MKYLIRIVCIILWISLTACSQAPNNETADLFNQVEALKLGRGDYVLGKALTEPQRKIAQEHPVEQPTPGLYKFRDGDLFVVTQKSSDRVLILYEQYDTVTQEKVHELVGNLFFDFGDPTVLAHDKTIYWVYGADGIMSEEEYYRIKKEKESLETLAALKLSSSESIMGKKPKMNDKDKVANQPSADQRNISVYYVLSSQRLLEIITSQKN
;
A
#
# COMPACT_ATOMS: atom_id res chain seq x y z
N MET A 1 73.86 22.66 8.38
CA MET A 1 73.65 21.49 7.49
C MET A 1 73.11 20.35 8.34
N LYS A 2 71.94 19.82 7.92
CA LYS A 2 71.41 18.47 8.21
C LYS A 2 70.82 18.25 9.61
N TYR A 3 69.53 18.59 9.69
CA TYR A 3 68.56 18.06 10.64
C TYR A 3 68.47 16.53 10.50
N LEU A 4 68.61 15.80 11.60
CA LEU A 4 68.30 14.37 11.69
C LEU A 4 67.21 14.20 12.75
N ILE A 5 65.96 14.46 12.33
CA ILE A 5 64.76 14.26 13.13
C ILE A 5 64.49 12.76 13.19
N ARG A 6 64.58 12.19 14.40
CA ARG A 6 64.17 10.83 14.70
C ARG A 6 62.63 10.73 14.70
N ILE A 7 62.12 10.09 13.65
CA ILE A 7 61.16 8.95 13.64
C ILE A 7 60.88 8.47 15.09
N VAL A 8 59.64 8.49 15.62
CA VAL A 8 58.54 7.55 15.33
C VAL A 8 57.22 8.26 15.67
N CYS A 9 56.47 8.70 14.64
CA CYS A 9 55.04 8.98 14.80
C CYS A 9 54.31 7.63 14.86
N ILE A 10 53.68 7.34 16.00
CA ILE A 10 52.72 6.24 16.13
C ILE A 10 51.57 6.53 15.18
N ILE A 11 51.53 5.75 14.12
CA ILE A 11 50.56 5.79 13.05
C ILE A 11 49.21 5.37 13.65
N LEU A 12 48.33 6.36 13.81
CA LEU A 12 46.91 6.19 14.07
C LEU A 12 46.25 5.64 12.79
N TRP A 13 46.43 4.35 12.53
CA TRP A 13 45.62 3.60 11.57
C TRP A 13 44.32 3.17 12.27
N ILE A 14 43.42 4.14 12.47
CA ILE A 14 42.00 3.81 12.55
C ILE A 14 41.60 3.55 11.11
N SER A 15 41.74 2.29 10.69
CA SER A 15 41.07 1.79 9.51
C SER A 15 39.59 2.03 9.72
N LEU A 16 39.10 3.09 9.09
CA LEU A 16 37.69 3.37 8.90
C LEU A 16 37.16 2.23 8.04
N THR A 17 36.85 1.10 8.68
CA THR A 17 36.07 0.04 8.06
C THR A 17 34.70 0.64 7.84
N ALA A 18 34.53 1.31 6.71
CA ALA A 18 33.22 1.49 6.12
C ALA A 18 32.66 0.08 5.99
N CYS A 19 31.81 -0.32 6.94
CA CYS A 19 30.86 -1.38 6.71
C CYS A 19 30.02 -0.92 5.52
N SER A 20 30.48 -1.21 4.31
CA SER A 20 29.61 -1.35 3.16
C SER A 20 28.66 -2.48 3.51
N GLN A 21 27.56 -2.14 4.18
CA GLN A 21 26.40 -3.01 4.27
C GLN A 21 26.02 -3.27 2.81
N ALA A 22 26.35 -4.47 2.32
CA ALA A 22 25.79 -4.93 1.07
C ALA A 22 24.27 -4.73 1.17
N PRO A 23 23.60 -4.15 0.16
CA PRO A 23 22.15 -4.08 0.18
C PRO A 23 21.64 -5.49 0.45
N ASN A 24 20.80 -5.67 1.47
CA ASN A 24 20.20 -6.96 1.79
C ASN A 24 19.53 -7.47 0.51
N ASN A 25 20.15 -8.45 -0.16
CA ASN A 25 19.69 -8.97 -1.46
C ASN A 25 18.20 -9.35 -1.39
N GLU A 26 17.76 -9.88 -0.24
CA GLU A 26 16.37 -10.22 0.04
C GLU A 26 15.38 -9.05 -0.11
N THR A 27 15.76 -7.84 0.32
CA THR A 27 14.87 -6.67 0.19
C THR A 27 14.74 -6.22 -1.26
N ALA A 28 15.85 -6.22 -2.01
CA ALA A 28 15.85 -5.90 -3.43
C ALA A 28 15.04 -6.94 -4.22
N ASP A 29 15.19 -8.23 -3.89
CA ASP A 29 14.44 -9.32 -4.50
C ASP A 29 12.94 -9.20 -4.23
N LEU A 30 12.55 -8.84 -2.99
CA LEU A 30 11.14 -8.61 -2.67
C LEU A 30 10.56 -7.42 -3.43
N PHE A 31 11.31 -6.32 -3.57
CA PHE A 31 10.88 -5.20 -4.41
C PHE A 31 10.65 -5.61 -5.86
N ASN A 32 11.57 -6.41 -6.42
CA ASN A 32 11.45 -6.90 -7.80
C ASN A 32 10.23 -7.84 -7.97
N GLN A 33 9.97 -8.71 -6.98
CA GLN A 33 8.79 -9.57 -6.98
C GLN A 33 7.49 -8.76 -6.94
N VAL A 34 7.41 -7.75 -6.07
CA VAL A 34 6.22 -6.90 -5.97
C VAL A 34 6.03 -6.06 -7.23
N GLU A 35 7.12 -5.51 -7.80
CA GLU A 35 7.08 -4.74 -9.05
C GLU A 35 6.62 -5.61 -10.24
N ALA A 36 7.00 -6.88 -10.26
CA ALA A 36 6.60 -7.83 -11.31
C ALA A 36 5.09 -8.10 -11.34
N LEU A 37 4.38 -7.92 -10.22
CA LEU A 37 2.92 -8.00 -10.18
C LEU A 37 2.23 -6.85 -10.91
N LYS A 38 2.96 -5.75 -11.18
CA LYS A 38 2.47 -4.55 -11.88
C LYS A 38 1.20 -3.95 -11.25
N LEU A 39 1.05 -4.11 -9.94
CA LEU A 39 -0.09 -3.57 -9.19
C LEU A 39 0.11 -2.07 -9.00
N GLY A 40 -0.79 -1.28 -9.57
CA GLY A 40 -0.65 0.17 -9.59
C GLY A 40 -1.98 0.90 -9.69
N ARG A 41 -1.92 2.22 -9.55
CA ARG A 41 -3.04 3.14 -9.74
C ARG A 41 -2.51 4.41 -10.39
N GLY A 42 -3.18 4.86 -11.45
CA GLY A 42 -2.63 5.90 -12.30
C GLY A 42 -1.26 5.47 -12.85
N ASP A 43 -0.27 6.36 -12.75
CA ASP A 43 1.10 6.09 -13.22
C ASP A 43 2.02 5.46 -12.14
N TYR A 44 1.50 5.20 -10.93
CA TYR A 44 2.26 4.64 -9.81
C TYR A 44 2.09 3.14 -9.73
N VAL A 45 3.20 2.41 -9.53
CA VAL A 45 3.24 0.95 -9.40
C VAL A 45 3.95 0.57 -8.12
N LEU A 46 3.38 -0.34 -7.33
CA LEU A 46 4.01 -0.85 -6.11
C LEU A 46 5.41 -1.39 -6.39
N GLY A 47 6.33 -1.09 -5.48
CA GLY A 47 7.73 -1.48 -5.56
C GLY A 47 8.58 -0.70 -6.57
N LYS A 48 7.97 -0.04 -7.57
CA LYS A 48 8.67 0.73 -8.58
C LYS A 48 9.16 2.07 -8.02
N ALA A 49 10.33 2.52 -8.46
CA ALA A 49 10.85 3.84 -8.13
C ALA A 49 10.07 4.95 -8.85
N LEU A 50 9.90 6.10 -8.19
CA LEU A 50 9.30 7.28 -8.81
C LEU A 50 10.10 7.72 -10.04
N THR A 51 9.37 8.15 -11.06
CA THR A 51 9.93 8.88 -12.21
C THR A 51 10.22 10.33 -11.85
N GLU A 52 10.99 11.05 -12.68
CA GLU A 52 11.24 12.48 -12.47
C GLU A 52 9.95 13.33 -12.38
N PRO A 53 8.94 13.15 -13.26
CA PRO A 53 7.66 13.86 -13.11
C PRO A 53 6.99 13.57 -11.76
N GLN A 54 6.97 12.31 -11.32
CA GLN A 54 6.36 11.91 -10.06
C GLN A 54 7.10 12.48 -8.84
N ARG A 55 8.43 12.60 -8.89
CA ARG A 55 9.21 13.28 -7.86
C ARG A 55 8.84 14.75 -7.73
N LYS A 56 8.57 15.44 -8.84
CA LYS A 56 8.12 16.84 -8.80
C LYS A 56 6.78 16.97 -8.10
N ILE A 57 5.82 16.13 -8.47
CA ILE A 57 4.50 16.06 -7.81
C ILE A 57 4.69 15.82 -6.29
N ALA A 58 5.60 14.92 -5.92
CA ALA A 58 5.88 14.63 -4.52
C ALA A 58 6.44 15.81 -3.72
N GLN A 59 7.23 16.68 -4.38
CA GLN A 59 7.77 17.90 -3.78
C GLN A 59 6.74 19.02 -3.71
N GLU A 60 5.82 19.10 -4.67
CA GLU A 60 4.79 20.13 -4.76
C GLU A 60 3.60 19.85 -3.81
N HIS A 61 3.27 18.58 -3.58
CA HIS A 61 2.12 18.15 -2.80
C HIS A 61 2.48 17.20 -1.63
N PRO A 62 3.44 17.56 -0.76
CA PRO A 62 3.81 16.73 0.38
C PRO A 62 2.65 16.65 1.37
N VAL A 63 2.47 15.47 1.97
CA VAL A 63 1.53 15.26 3.06
C VAL A 63 2.34 14.86 4.29
N GLU A 64 2.29 15.69 5.33
CA GLU A 64 3.06 15.44 6.54
C GLU A 64 2.74 14.06 7.12
N GLN A 65 3.79 13.26 7.30
CA GLN A 65 3.71 11.99 8.00
C GLN A 65 5.03 11.78 8.76
N PRO A 66 4.98 11.53 10.08
CA PRO A 66 6.18 11.47 10.91
C PRO A 66 6.96 10.17 10.77
N THR A 67 6.61 9.25 9.86
CA THR A 67 7.26 7.93 9.75
C THR A 67 8.67 8.08 9.17
N PRO A 68 9.74 7.85 9.96
CA PRO A 68 11.10 8.04 9.45
C PRO A 68 11.43 7.01 8.38
N GLY A 69 12.23 7.41 7.40
CA GLY A 69 12.53 6.57 6.23
C GLY A 69 11.43 6.56 5.17
N LEU A 70 10.25 7.12 5.44
CA LEU A 70 9.16 7.25 4.49
C LEU A 70 8.84 8.72 4.21
N TYR A 71 8.28 8.98 3.04
CA TYR A 71 7.57 10.22 2.76
C TYR A 71 6.24 9.91 2.08
N LYS A 72 5.30 10.84 2.22
CA LYS A 72 3.96 10.74 1.64
C LYS A 72 3.66 12.02 0.89
N PHE A 73 2.98 11.88 -0.23
CA PHE A 73 2.48 12.99 -1.03
C PHE A 73 1.13 12.61 -1.64
N ARG A 74 0.48 13.58 -2.28
CA ARG A 74 -0.82 13.41 -2.93
C ARG A 74 -0.73 13.78 -4.41
N ASP A 75 -1.33 12.97 -5.26
CA ASP A 75 -1.57 13.27 -6.68
C ASP A 75 -3.06 13.08 -6.98
N GLY A 76 -3.79 14.18 -7.20
CA GLY A 76 -5.26 14.15 -7.26
C GLY A 76 -5.86 13.62 -5.95
N ASP A 77 -6.62 12.53 -6.01
CA ASP A 77 -7.19 11.85 -4.82
C ASP A 77 -6.30 10.72 -4.28
N LEU A 78 -5.24 10.37 -5.00
CA LEU A 78 -4.34 9.29 -4.66
C LEU A 78 -3.26 9.76 -3.68
N PHE A 79 -3.17 9.09 -2.55
CA PHE A 79 -2.03 9.19 -1.66
C PHE A 79 -0.99 8.13 -2.01
N VAL A 80 0.27 8.56 -2.07
CA VAL A 80 1.41 7.73 -2.41
C VAL A 80 2.40 7.78 -1.25
N VAL A 81 2.77 6.61 -0.73
CA VAL A 81 3.81 6.47 0.30
C VAL A 81 5.02 5.79 -0.30
N THR A 82 6.19 6.38 -0.11
CA THR A 82 7.45 5.93 -0.71
C THR A 82 8.56 5.80 0.32
N GLN A 83 9.54 4.96 0.01
CA GLN A 83 10.78 4.86 0.76
C GLN A 83 11.73 6.02 0.40
N LYS A 84 12.21 6.79 1.38
CA LYS A 84 13.11 7.94 1.19
C LYS A 84 14.44 7.59 0.51
N SER A 85 14.99 6.40 0.76
CA SER A 85 16.32 6.02 0.28
C SER A 85 16.34 5.59 -1.18
N SER A 86 15.20 5.16 -1.74
CA SER A 86 15.13 4.54 -3.07
C SER A 86 14.03 5.12 -3.95
N ASP A 87 13.20 6.01 -3.42
CA ASP A 87 11.98 6.53 -4.05
C ASP A 87 11.00 5.44 -4.52
N ARG A 88 11.09 4.22 -3.96
CA ARG A 88 10.18 3.12 -4.32
C ARG A 88 8.83 3.28 -3.63
N VAL A 89 7.76 3.07 -4.40
CA VAL A 89 6.36 3.11 -3.92
C VAL A 89 6.08 1.91 -3.03
N LEU A 90 5.49 2.15 -1.87
CA LEU A 90 5.16 1.14 -0.86
C LEU A 90 3.65 0.99 -0.64
N ILE A 91 2.94 2.11 -0.68
CA ILE A 91 1.50 2.16 -0.44
C ILE A 91 0.86 3.13 -1.43
N LEU A 92 -0.26 2.70 -2.00
CA LEU A 92 -1.17 3.52 -2.79
C LEU A 92 -2.55 3.45 -2.15
N TYR A 93 -3.17 4.58 -1.85
CA TYR A 93 -4.49 4.59 -1.25
C TYR A 93 -5.30 5.82 -1.63
N GLU A 94 -6.61 5.66 -1.77
CA GLU A 94 -7.57 6.76 -1.82
C GLU A 94 -8.47 6.64 -0.60
N GLN A 95 -8.85 7.77 0.01
CA GLN A 95 -9.75 7.84 1.15
C GLN A 95 -10.80 8.92 0.92
N TYR A 96 -12.06 8.56 1.13
CA TYR A 96 -13.20 9.44 1.01
C TYR A 96 -14.03 9.37 2.29
N ASP A 97 -14.14 10.49 3.00
CA ASP A 97 -14.84 10.54 4.29
C ASP A 97 -16.37 10.67 4.14
N THR A 98 -16.84 11.18 3.01
CA THR A 98 -18.26 11.41 2.74
C THR A 98 -18.54 11.27 1.25
N VAL A 99 -19.12 10.13 0.86
CA VAL A 99 -19.54 9.84 -0.50
C VAL A 99 -20.92 9.18 -0.53
N THR A 100 -21.56 9.19 -1.70
CA THR A 100 -22.82 8.49 -1.95
C THR A 100 -22.58 7.01 -2.26
N GLN A 101 -23.64 6.21 -2.27
CA GLN A 101 -23.57 4.79 -2.62
C GLN A 101 -23.10 4.59 -4.07
N GLU A 102 -23.51 5.48 -4.97
CA GLU A 102 -23.12 5.45 -6.38
C GLU A 102 -21.60 5.57 -6.52
N LYS A 103 -20.97 6.46 -5.76
CA LYS A 103 -19.50 6.60 -5.77
C LYS A 103 -18.80 5.36 -5.20
N VAL A 104 -19.39 4.70 -4.19
CA VAL A 104 -18.88 3.42 -3.69
C VAL A 104 -18.93 2.35 -4.78
N HIS A 105 -20.07 2.23 -5.48
CA HIS A 105 -20.21 1.28 -6.59
C HIS A 105 -19.26 1.59 -7.76
N GLU A 106 -19.09 2.86 -8.10
CA GLU A 106 -18.13 3.31 -9.10
C GLU A 106 -16.71 2.92 -8.71
N LEU A 107 -16.31 3.18 -7.45
CA LEU A 107 -15.00 2.81 -6.94
C LEU A 107 -14.79 1.29 -7.00
N VAL A 108 -15.76 0.51 -6.55
CA VAL A 108 -15.69 -0.96 -6.62
C VAL A 108 -15.59 -1.43 -8.07
N GLY A 109 -16.41 -0.89 -8.97
CA GLY A 109 -16.37 -1.23 -10.40
C GLY A 109 -15.01 -0.94 -11.04
N ASN A 110 -14.41 0.21 -10.72
CA ASN A 110 -13.07 0.57 -11.18
C ASN A 110 -12.01 -0.42 -10.65
N LEU A 111 -12.09 -0.81 -9.37
CA LEU A 111 -11.15 -1.80 -8.81
C LEU A 111 -11.33 -3.18 -9.44
N PHE A 112 -12.56 -3.61 -9.73
CA PHE A 112 -12.79 -4.86 -10.47
C PHE A 112 -12.21 -4.80 -11.90
N PHE A 113 -12.36 -3.67 -12.57
CA PHE A 113 -11.80 -3.48 -13.91
C PHE A 113 -10.27 -3.51 -13.91
N ASP A 114 -9.65 -2.84 -12.93
CA ASP A 114 -8.19 -2.72 -12.82
C ASP A 114 -7.53 -4.02 -12.31
N PHE A 115 -8.17 -4.74 -11.38
CA PHE A 115 -7.54 -5.81 -10.60
C PHE A 115 -8.18 -7.19 -10.78
N GLY A 116 -9.29 -7.29 -11.53
CA GLY A 116 -10.05 -8.52 -11.73
C GLY A 116 -10.97 -8.86 -10.56
N ASP A 117 -11.43 -10.10 -10.50
CA ASP A 117 -12.29 -10.58 -9.42
C ASP A 117 -11.55 -10.63 -8.08
N PRO A 118 -12.19 -10.25 -6.95
CA PRO A 118 -11.55 -10.28 -5.64
C PRO A 118 -11.35 -11.70 -5.12
N THR A 119 -10.34 -11.87 -4.26
CA THR A 119 -10.11 -13.11 -3.52
C THR A 119 -11.22 -13.40 -2.52
N VAL A 120 -11.70 -12.38 -1.79
CA VAL A 120 -12.77 -12.58 -0.79
C VAL A 120 -13.54 -11.29 -0.48
N LEU A 121 -14.84 -11.45 -0.23
CA LEU A 121 -15.74 -10.43 0.29
C LEU A 121 -16.06 -10.73 1.76
N ALA A 122 -15.83 -9.75 2.65
CA ALA A 122 -16.05 -9.91 4.08
C ALA A 122 -17.11 -8.94 4.62
N HIS A 123 -18.11 -9.50 5.30
CA HIS A 123 -19.13 -8.78 6.05
C HIS A 123 -19.87 -7.69 5.24
N ASP A 124 -20.04 -7.89 3.93
CA ASP A 124 -20.63 -6.95 2.98
C ASP A 124 -19.96 -5.56 2.91
N LYS A 125 -18.81 -5.37 3.57
CA LYS A 125 -18.18 -4.06 3.79
C LYS A 125 -16.73 -4.00 3.37
N THR A 126 -16.08 -5.15 3.20
CA THR A 126 -14.67 -5.23 2.86
C THR A 126 -14.46 -6.15 1.68
N ILE A 127 -13.61 -5.75 0.74
CA ILE A 127 -13.17 -6.57 -0.38
C ILE A 127 -11.66 -6.71 -0.32
N TYR A 128 -11.16 -7.92 -0.55
CA TYR A 128 -9.75 -8.22 -0.60
C TYR A 128 -9.36 -8.83 -1.94
N TRP A 129 -8.28 -8.32 -2.52
CA TRP A 129 -7.47 -9.01 -3.52
C TRP A 129 -6.13 -9.32 -2.86
N VAL A 130 -5.77 -10.59 -2.82
CA VAL A 130 -4.52 -11.06 -2.22
C VAL A 130 -3.64 -11.59 -3.33
N TYR A 131 -2.39 -11.15 -3.39
CA TYR A 131 -1.45 -11.53 -4.43
C TYR A 131 -0.28 -12.33 -3.86
N GLY A 132 -0.09 -13.53 -4.40
CA GLY A 132 1.11 -14.35 -4.22
C GLY A 132 2.09 -14.16 -5.38
N ALA A 133 3.08 -15.03 -5.48
CA ALA A 133 4.06 -15.03 -6.57
C ALA A 133 3.42 -15.26 -7.95
N ASP A 134 2.36 -16.07 -8.01
CA ASP A 134 1.67 -16.47 -9.24
C ASP A 134 0.54 -15.51 -9.65
N GLY A 135 0.41 -14.37 -8.95
CA GLY A 135 -0.66 -13.40 -9.17
C GLY A 135 -1.76 -13.49 -8.12
N ILE A 136 -3.00 -13.28 -8.53
CA ILE A 136 -4.13 -13.23 -7.60
C ILE A 136 -4.44 -14.62 -7.03
N MET A 137 -4.61 -14.68 -5.72
CA MET A 137 -5.01 -15.87 -4.99
C MET A 137 -6.49 -16.14 -5.14
N SER A 138 -6.86 -17.41 -5.36
CA SER A 138 -8.27 -17.83 -5.41
C SER A 138 -8.89 -17.84 -4.00
N GLU A 139 -10.22 -17.78 -3.93
CA GLU A 139 -10.95 -17.85 -2.66
C GLU A 139 -10.66 -19.17 -1.93
N GLU A 140 -10.65 -20.29 -2.65
CA GLU A 140 -10.39 -21.62 -2.10
C GLU A 140 -8.98 -21.73 -1.54
N GLU A 141 -7.98 -21.21 -2.25
CA GLU A 141 -6.60 -21.19 -1.80
C GLU A 141 -6.45 -20.35 -0.53
N TYR A 142 -7.03 -19.15 -0.51
CA TYR A 142 -7.01 -18.26 0.65
C TYR A 142 -7.60 -18.93 1.89
N TYR A 143 -8.76 -19.58 1.76
CA TYR A 143 -9.39 -20.28 2.88
C TYR A 143 -8.64 -21.55 3.29
N ARG A 144 -8.03 -22.29 2.35
CA ARG A 144 -7.19 -23.45 2.65
C ARG A 144 -6.01 -23.03 3.54
N ILE A 145 -5.24 -22.03 3.11
CA ILE A 145 -4.06 -21.54 3.85
C ILE A 145 -4.47 -21.03 5.24
N LYS A 146 -5.55 -20.24 5.33
CA LYS A 146 -6.12 -19.76 6.61
C LYS A 146 -6.50 -20.90 7.54
N LYS A 147 -7.12 -21.97 7.02
CA LYS A 147 -7.57 -23.13 7.80
C LYS A 147 -6.40 -23.99 8.28
N GLU A 148 -5.41 -24.18 7.42
CA GLU A 148 -4.22 -24.99 7.68
C GLU A 148 -3.20 -24.26 8.59
N LYS A 149 -3.45 -22.97 8.90
CA LYS A 149 -2.55 -22.08 9.66
C LYS A 149 -1.15 -22.00 9.04
N GLU A 150 -1.08 -22.20 7.73
CA GLU A 150 0.12 -21.98 6.96
C GLU A 150 0.41 -20.46 6.90
N SER A 151 1.69 -20.09 6.77
CA SER A 151 2.05 -18.69 6.54
C SER A 151 1.57 -18.29 5.15
N LEU A 152 0.65 -17.33 5.09
CA LEU A 152 0.22 -16.75 3.84
C LEU A 152 1.38 -15.97 3.24
N GLU A 153 2.04 -16.53 2.22
CA GLU A 153 3.13 -15.86 1.48
C GLU A 153 2.57 -14.80 0.53
N THR A 154 1.95 -13.77 1.10
CA THR A 154 1.42 -12.62 0.36
C THR A 154 2.55 -11.68 -0.03
N LEU A 155 2.65 -11.37 -1.32
CA LEU A 155 3.51 -10.32 -1.84
C LEU A 155 2.86 -8.95 -1.74
N ALA A 156 1.56 -8.86 -2.05
CA ALA A 156 0.80 -7.61 -1.98
C ALA A 156 -0.68 -7.88 -1.74
N ALA A 157 -1.40 -6.87 -1.26
CA ALA A 157 -2.84 -6.93 -1.12
C ALA A 157 -3.47 -5.57 -1.46
N LEU A 158 -4.65 -5.63 -2.08
CA LEU A 158 -5.59 -4.53 -2.18
C LEU A 158 -6.75 -4.81 -1.22
N LYS A 159 -7.00 -3.88 -0.31
CA LYS A 159 -8.14 -3.92 0.61
C LYS A 159 -9.00 -2.69 0.38
N LEU A 160 -10.27 -2.89 0.02
CA LEU A 160 -11.30 -1.85 0.07
C LEU A 160 -12.13 -2.04 1.34
N SER A 161 -12.43 -0.95 2.04
CA SER A 161 -13.29 -0.96 3.23
C SER A 161 -14.29 0.20 3.17
N SER A 162 -15.56 -0.10 3.43
CA SER A 162 -16.67 0.85 3.49
C SER A 162 -17.33 0.84 4.87
N SER A 163 -17.78 2.00 5.35
CA SER A 163 -18.54 2.10 6.60
C SER A 163 -19.93 1.46 6.50
N GLU A 164 -20.53 1.47 5.31
CA GLU A 164 -21.82 0.87 4.97
C GLU A 164 -21.65 -0.32 4.01
N SER A 165 -22.73 -1.10 3.81
CA SER A 165 -22.76 -2.22 2.85
C SER A 165 -22.38 -1.76 1.44
N ILE A 166 -21.40 -2.42 0.84
CA ILE A 166 -20.92 -2.14 -0.52
C ILE A 166 -22.02 -2.40 -1.55
N MET A 167 -22.87 -3.41 -1.34
CA MET A 167 -23.97 -3.75 -2.26
C MET A 167 -25.24 -2.93 -1.98
N GLY A 168 -25.18 -1.98 -1.05
CA GLY A 168 -26.33 -1.25 -0.54
C GLY A 168 -27.24 -2.12 0.33
N LYS A 169 -28.39 -1.56 0.74
CA LYS A 169 -29.45 -2.33 1.39
C LYS A 169 -30.31 -2.97 0.31
N LYS A 170 -30.49 -4.30 0.35
CA LYS A 170 -31.54 -4.96 -0.46
C LYS A 170 -32.89 -4.32 -0.10
N PRO A 171 -33.71 -3.90 -1.09
CA PRO A 171 -35.04 -3.41 -0.80
C PRO A 171 -35.79 -4.51 -0.02
N LYS A 172 -36.30 -4.16 1.17
CA LYS A 172 -37.16 -5.07 1.92
C LYS A 172 -38.46 -5.20 1.13
N MET A 173 -38.59 -6.29 0.39
CA MET A 173 -39.83 -6.68 -0.27
C MET A 173 -40.75 -7.22 0.83
N ASN A 174 -41.44 -6.31 1.52
CA ASN A 174 -42.70 -6.48 2.28
C ASN A 174 -42.85 -5.29 3.25
N ASP A 175 -43.64 -4.30 2.85
CA ASP A 175 -44.76 -3.77 3.64
C ASP A 175 -45.48 -2.74 2.79
N LYS A 176 -46.58 -3.17 2.17
CA LYS A 176 -47.67 -2.25 1.82
C LYS A 176 -48.19 -1.74 3.17
N ASP A 177 -47.79 -0.53 3.53
CA ASP A 177 -48.39 0.38 4.51
C ASP A 177 -47.30 1.05 5.36
N LYS A 178 -46.80 2.19 4.87
CA LYS A 178 -46.66 3.44 5.66
C LYS A 178 -46.03 4.53 4.80
N VAL A 179 -46.86 5.53 4.50
CA VAL A 179 -46.49 6.82 3.94
C VAL A 179 -45.90 7.71 5.03
N ALA A 180 -44.98 8.57 4.59
CA ALA A 180 -44.48 9.82 5.20
C ALA A 180 -43.20 9.75 6.06
N ASN A 181 -42.17 10.42 5.51
CA ASN A 181 -41.00 10.98 6.19
C ASN A 181 -39.94 10.01 6.71
N GLN A 182 -39.38 9.19 5.82
CA GLN A 182 -37.97 8.82 5.94
C GLN A 182 -37.15 9.75 5.04
N PRO A 183 -36.03 10.32 5.52
CA PRO A 183 -35.10 10.99 4.62
C PRO A 183 -34.75 10.01 3.51
N SER A 184 -34.81 10.48 2.26
CA SER A 184 -34.44 9.71 1.08
C SER A 184 -33.18 8.92 1.38
N ALA A 185 -33.14 7.64 1.00
CA ALA A 185 -32.05 6.70 1.28
C ALA A 185 -30.68 7.09 0.68
N ASP A 186 -30.55 8.34 0.25
CA ASP A 186 -29.57 8.95 -0.65
C ASP A 186 -28.65 9.96 0.07
N GLN A 187 -28.76 10.09 1.40
CA GLN A 187 -27.96 11.03 2.21
C GLN A 187 -27.36 10.36 3.46
N ARG A 188 -26.83 9.14 3.33
CA ARG A 188 -25.90 8.64 4.35
C ARG A 188 -24.50 8.99 3.91
N ASN A 189 -23.77 9.70 4.75
CA ASN A 189 -22.35 9.94 4.54
C ASN A 189 -21.63 8.60 4.70
N ILE A 190 -21.24 8.00 3.58
CA ILE A 190 -20.44 6.77 3.57
C ILE A 190 -18.98 7.18 3.57
N SER A 191 -18.18 6.56 4.44
CA SER A 191 -16.73 6.65 4.33
C SER A 191 -16.22 5.37 3.68
N VAL A 192 -15.35 5.54 2.68
CA VAL A 192 -14.76 4.43 1.94
C VAL A 192 -13.29 4.73 1.68
N TYR A 193 -12.46 3.72 1.80
CA TYR A 193 -11.07 3.80 1.40
C TYR A 193 -10.65 2.48 0.77
N TYR A 194 -9.63 2.53 -0.07
CA TYR A 194 -8.88 1.34 -0.42
C TYR A 194 -7.40 1.58 -0.20
N VAL A 195 -6.67 0.50 0.08
CA VAL A 195 -5.22 0.53 0.22
C VAL A 195 -4.62 -0.64 -0.55
N LEU A 196 -3.67 -0.33 -1.42
CA LEU A 196 -2.82 -1.27 -2.13
C LEU A 196 -1.42 -1.19 -1.50
N SER A 197 -0.93 -2.31 -0.96
CA SER A 197 0.35 -2.34 -0.25
C SER A 197 0.98 -3.73 -0.22
N SER A 198 2.27 -3.78 0.11
CA SER A 198 2.98 -5.02 0.45
C SER A 198 3.33 -5.02 1.93
N GLN A 199 2.66 -5.88 2.71
CA GLN A 199 2.90 -5.99 4.15
C GLN A 199 4.36 -6.35 4.45
N ARG A 200 4.95 -7.29 3.69
CA ARG A 200 6.34 -7.72 3.86
C ARG A 200 7.33 -6.57 3.61
N LEU A 201 7.13 -5.76 2.57
CA LEU A 201 7.98 -4.58 2.33
C LEU A 201 7.89 -3.58 3.48
N LEU A 202 6.67 -3.32 3.98
CA LEU A 202 6.45 -2.43 5.11
C LEU A 202 7.13 -2.94 6.39
N GLU A 203 7.02 -4.22 6.68
CA GLU A 203 7.68 -4.85 7.84
C GLU A 203 9.19 -4.72 7.77
N ILE A 204 9.82 -5.05 6.64
CA ILE A 204 11.28 -4.92 6.48
C ILE A 204 11.72 -3.46 6.69
N ILE A 205 11.05 -2.50 6.06
CA ILE A 205 11.44 -1.09 6.09
C ILE A 205 11.25 -0.49 7.49
N THR A 206 10.20 -0.89 8.20
CA THR A 206 9.94 -0.43 9.57
C THR A 206 10.80 -1.16 10.61
N SER A 207 11.21 -2.41 10.36
CA SER A 207 12.01 -3.24 11.27
C SER A 207 13.50 -2.96 11.22
N GLN A 208 14.05 -2.41 10.12
CA GLN A 208 15.44 -1.93 10.02
C GLN A 208 15.78 -0.76 10.98
N LYS A 209 14.88 -0.45 11.91
CA LYS A 209 14.89 0.74 12.74
C LYS A 209 14.91 0.45 14.24
N ASN A 210 14.93 -0.82 14.63
CA ASN A 210 15.22 -1.30 15.98
C ASN A 210 16.57 -2.03 15.99
#